data_AF-A0A367R676-F1
#
_entry.id   AF-A0A367R676-F1
#
_cell.length_a   1.000
_cell.length_b   1.000
_cell.length_c   1.000
_cell.angle_alpha   90.00
_cell.angle_beta   90.00
_cell.angle_gamma   90.00
#
_symmetry.space_group_name_H-M   'P 1'
#
loop_
_entity.id
_entity.type
_entity.pdbx_description
1 polymer ?
#
loop_
_entity_poly.entity_id
_entity_poly.type
_entity_poly.pdbx_seq_one_letter_code
_entity_poly.pdbx_strand_id
1 'polypeptide(L)'
;MPILTRPNLTVQTGALVTRLLFKGTPVGVEYLHQGTLQQVYVNQEVILSAGVFDSPKLLMLSGIGNAEHLLPLNIPVVADLPSVGENLHDHPLVAVGYKSTQALPAIAPTSNIVEAGLFLHSGKSNEVAPDLQFLFSPALLSPTLTHEVSGATLVACLIKPQSHGTVTLRSTNPLDPAVVQANYL
;
A
#
# COMPACT_ATOMS: atom_id res chain seq x y z
N MET A 1 4.03 22.81 1.33
CA MET A 1 5.08 22.45 2.30
C MET A 1 4.42 22.06 3.62
N PRO A 2 4.99 21.11 4.39
CA PRO A 2 4.43 20.70 5.68
C PRO A 2 4.46 21.85 6.70
N ILE A 3 3.48 21.89 7.61
CA ILE A 3 3.27 22.99 8.56
C ILE A 3 4.14 22.87 9.83
N LEU A 4 5.44 22.60 9.64
CA LEU A 4 6.39 22.20 10.69
C LEU A 4 6.65 23.27 11.75
N THR A 5 6.27 24.52 11.51
CA THR A 5 6.50 25.63 12.45
C THR A 5 5.47 25.68 13.58
N ARG A 6 4.43 24.83 13.58
CA ARG A 6 3.43 24.82 14.66
C ARG A 6 4.04 24.25 15.94
N PRO A 7 3.92 24.96 17.07
CA PRO A 7 4.54 24.53 18.33
C PRO A 7 3.93 23.24 18.91
N ASN A 8 2.74 22.85 18.46
CA ASN A 8 2.04 21.64 18.89
C ASN A 8 2.16 20.47 17.89
N LEU A 9 3.08 20.54 16.93
CA LEU A 9 3.35 19.47 15.97
C LEU A 9 4.82 19.06 16.06
N THR A 10 5.06 17.79 16.38
CA THR A 10 6.38 17.18 16.30
C THR A 10 6.38 16.18 15.15
N VAL A 11 7.36 16.27 14.26
CA VAL A 11 7.56 15.31 13.17
C VAL A 11 8.90 14.63 13.37
N GLN A 12 8.87 13.31 13.57
CA GLN A 12 10.06 12.47 13.67
C GLN A 12 10.19 11.64 12.38
N THR A 13 11.27 11.84 11.63
CA THR A 13 11.58 11.03 10.44
C THR A 13 12.61 9.95 10.77
N GLY A 14 12.72 8.92 9.91
CA GLY A 14 13.60 7.79 10.18
C GLY A 14 13.29 7.08 11.50
N ALA A 15 12.01 7.07 11.89
CA ALA A 15 11.49 6.44 13.10
C ALA A 15 10.52 5.32 12.70
N LEU A 16 11.05 4.10 12.59
CA LEU A 16 10.24 2.93 12.23
C LEU A 16 9.51 2.41 13.47
N VAL A 17 8.18 2.55 13.51
CA VAL A 17 7.38 1.99 14.61
C VAL A 17 7.43 0.46 14.57
N THR A 18 7.75 -0.16 15.70
CA THR A 18 7.94 -1.62 15.83
C THR A 18 6.75 -2.30 16.49
N ARG A 19 6.07 -1.63 17.43
CA ARG A 19 4.85 -2.11 18.11
C ARG A 19 4.09 -0.99 18.80
N LEU A 20 2.80 -1.21 19.02
CA LEU A 20 1.95 -0.44 19.92
C LEU A 20 2.15 -0.92 21.37
N LEU A 21 2.01 0.00 22.33
CA LEU A 21 2.12 -0.27 23.77
C LEU A 21 0.73 -0.26 24.41
N PHE A 22 0.44 -1.20 25.31
CA PHE A 22 -0.90 -1.38 25.89
C PHE A 22 -0.93 -1.38 27.42
N LYS A 23 -2.02 -0.84 27.97
CA LYS A 23 -2.51 -1.05 29.35
C LYS A 23 -4.03 -1.23 29.31
N GLY A 24 -4.48 -2.31 28.68
CA GLY A 24 -5.88 -2.48 28.26
C GLY A 24 -6.19 -1.71 26.97
N THR A 25 -5.89 -0.42 26.93
CA THR A 25 -5.95 0.42 25.71
C THR A 25 -4.55 0.78 25.19
N PRO A 26 -4.42 1.24 23.92
CA PRO A 26 -3.16 1.81 23.44
C PRO A 26 -2.74 3.01 24.29
N VAL A 27 -1.49 3.01 24.77
CA VAL A 27 -0.92 4.08 25.60
C VAL A 27 0.32 4.72 24.97
N GLY A 28 0.78 4.21 23.83
CA GLY A 28 1.98 4.69 23.17
C GLY A 28 2.45 3.77 22.06
N VAL A 29 3.64 4.08 21.53
CA VAL A 29 4.32 3.28 20.52
C VAL A 29 5.79 3.12 20.85
N GLU A 30 6.37 2.00 20.44
CA GLU A 30 7.81 1.79 20.38
C GLU A 30 8.27 1.96 18.92
N TYR A 31 9.40 2.62 18.72
CA TYR A 31 9.99 2.82 17.40
C TYR A 31 11.51 2.75 17.43
N LEU A 32 12.09 2.29 16.33
CA LEU A 32 13.51 2.28 16.07
C LEU A 32 13.91 3.62 15.44
N HIS A 33 14.82 4.35 16.09
CA HIS A 33 15.40 5.58 15.56
C HIS A 33 16.90 5.58 15.75
N GLN A 34 17.65 5.80 14.66
CA GLN A 34 19.12 5.78 14.67
C GLN A 34 19.71 4.51 15.33
N GLY A 35 19.09 3.35 15.06
CA GLY A 35 19.53 2.06 15.62
C GLY A 35 19.16 1.81 17.08
N THR A 36 18.44 2.72 17.74
CA THR A 36 18.03 2.58 19.14
C THR A 36 16.51 2.51 19.25
N LEU A 37 16.00 1.58 20.07
CA LEU A 37 14.58 1.52 20.40
C LEU A 37 14.22 2.63 21.37
N GLN A 38 13.17 3.38 21.04
CA GLN A 38 12.61 4.46 21.83
C GLN A 38 11.12 4.23 22.01
N GLN A 39 10.54 4.84 23.03
CA GLN A 39 9.12 4.77 23.31
C GLN A 39 8.56 6.18 23.47
N VAL A 40 7.36 6.39 22.96
CA VAL A 40 6.58 7.60 23.19
C VAL A 40 5.19 7.22 23.68
N TYR A 41 4.72 7.92 24.71
CA TYR A 41 3.41 7.72 25.31
C TYR A 41 2.46 8.82 24.86
N VAL A 42 1.18 8.50 24.76
CA VAL A 42 0.13 9.42 24.35
C VAL A 42 -0.86 9.66 25.49
N ASN A 43 -1.43 10.87 25.52
CA ASN A 43 -2.44 11.24 26.53
C ASN A 43 -3.88 10.94 26.09
N GLN A 44 -4.09 10.66 24.80
CA GLN A 44 -5.43 10.46 24.24
C GLN A 44 -5.46 9.24 23.33
N GLU A 45 -4.88 9.33 22.13
CA GLU A 45 -5.07 8.33 21.09
C GLU A 45 -3.79 8.06 20.31
N VAL A 46 -3.71 6.85 19.74
CA VAL A 46 -2.76 6.49 18.69
C VAL A 46 -3.54 6.30 17.40
N ILE A 47 -3.20 7.06 16.37
CA ILE A 47 -3.79 6.92 15.03
C ILE A 47 -2.79 6.16 14.15
N LEU A 48 -3.17 4.97 13.71
CA LEU A 48 -2.34 4.16 12.82
C LEU A 48 -2.63 4.49 11.35
N SER A 49 -1.63 5.04 10.67
CA SER A 49 -1.72 5.44 9.26
C SER A 49 -0.53 4.92 8.45
N ALA A 50 -0.12 3.67 8.69
CA ALA A 50 1.06 3.06 8.06
C ALA A 50 0.78 2.49 6.65
N GLY A 51 -0.42 2.69 6.11
CA GLY A 51 -0.84 2.17 4.80
C GLY A 51 -1.29 0.70 4.85
N VAL A 52 -1.70 0.18 3.69
CA VAL A 52 -2.41 -1.11 3.58
C VAL A 52 -1.57 -2.33 3.96
N PHE A 53 -0.25 -2.26 3.81
CA PHE A 53 0.65 -3.38 4.14
C PHE A 53 1.20 -3.29 5.57
N ASP A 54 1.71 -2.13 5.97
CA ASP A 54 2.38 -2.00 7.27
C ASP A 54 1.40 -1.80 8.44
N SER A 55 0.17 -1.31 8.21
CA SER A 55 -0.82 -1.19 9.28
C SER A 55 -1.25 -2.56 9.83
N PRO A 56 -1.72 -3.54 9.03
CA PRO A 56 -2.05 -4.87 9.56
C PRO A 56 -0.81 -5.59 10.12
N LYS A 57 0.36 -5.44 9.49
CA LYS A 57 1.64 -5.95 10.03
C LYS A 57 1.91 -5.41 11.44
N LEU A 58 1.81 -4.10 11.64
CA LEU A 58 2.07 -3.48 12.94
C LEU A 58 1.02 -3.88 13.98
N LEU A 59 -0.26 -3.99 13.61
CA LEU A 59 -1.30 -4.52 14.50
C LEU A 59 -0.96 -5.93 14.97
N MET A 60 -0.61 -6.83 14.05
CA MET A 60 -0.24 -8.21 14.36
C MET A 60 1.01 -8.28 15.25
N LEU A 61 2.08 -7.52 14.93
CA LEU A 61 3.28 -7.42 15.78
C LEU A 61 2.98 -6.90 17.20
N SER A 62 1.88 -6.17 17.34
CA SER A 62 1.42 -5.61 18.61
C SER A 62 0.39 -6.51 19.34
N GLY A 63 0.14 -7.72 18.82
CA GLY A 63 -0.78 -8.68 19.43
C GLY A 63 -2.24 -8.54 19.00
N ILE A 64 -2.54 -7.77 17.95
CA ILE A 64 -3.89 -7.61 17.41
C ILE A 64 -3.97 -8.31 16.05
N GLY A 65 -4.66 -9.45 15.99
CA GLY A 65 -4.82 -10.24 14.77
C GLY A 65 -5.32 -11.65 15.06
N ASN A 66 -5.24 -12.55 14.06
CA ASN A 66 -5.64 -13.95 14.23
C ASN A 66 -4.78 -14.65 15.29
N ALA A 67 -5.37 -15.06 16.42
CA ALA A 67 -4.65 -15.74 17.50
C ALA A 67 -3.91 -17.01 17.03
N GLU A 68 -4.48 -17.79 16.11
CA GLU A 68 -3.85 -19.00 15.58
C GLU A 68 -2.58 -18.70 14.77
N HIS A 69 -2.51 -17.51 14.15
CA HIS A 69 -1.31 -17.03 13.45
C HIS A 69 -0.28 -16.42 14.42
N LEU A 70 -0.73 -15.73 15.47
CA LEU A 70 0.15 -15.01 16.41
C LEU A 70 0.82 -15.91 17.45
N LEU A 71 0.10 -16.90 17.99
CA LEU A 71 0.59 -17.77 19.06
C LEU A 71 1.86 -18.56 18.67
N PRO A 72 1.97 -19.18 17.48
CA PRO A 72 3.19 -19.89 17.05
C PRO A 72 4.42 -18.97 16.92
N LEU A 73 4.20 -17.67 16.73
CA LEU A 73 5.25 -16.65 16.67
C LEU A 73 5.66 -16.13 18.07
N ASN A 74 5.05 -16.65 19.14
CA ASN A 74 5.22 -16.16 20.52
C ASN A 74 4.83 -14.68 20.70
N ILE A 75 3.86 -14.20 19.92
CA ILE A 75 3.30 -12.86 20.09
C ILE A 75 2.12 -12.97 21.08
N PRO A 76 2.15 -12.27 22.24
CA PRO A 76 1.02 -12.22 23.15
C PRO A 76 -0.22 -11.62 22.46
N VAL A 77 -1.35 -12.29 22.54
CA VAL A 77 -2.61 -11.82 21.95
C VAL A 77 -3.24 -10.77 22.87
N VAL A 78 -3.31 -9.53 22.38
CA VAL A 78 -4.03 -8.41 22.99
C VAL A 78 -5.50 -8.45 22.58
N ALA A 79 -5.78 -8.72 21.30
CA ALA A 79 -7.12 -8.88 20.77
C ALA A 79 -7.10 -9.89 19.62
N ASP A 80 -7.92 -10.93 19.72
CA ASP A 80 -8.12 -11.91 18.65
C ASP A 80 -9.09 -11.33 17.61
N LEU A 81 -8.52 -10.82 16.52
CA LEU A 81 -9.24 -10.22 15.40
C LEU A 81 -8.78 -10.89 14.10
N PRO A 82 -9.37 -12.03 13.72
CA PRO A 82 -8.89 -12.82 12.58
C PRO A 82 -8.90 -12.11 11.24
N SER A 83 -9.70 -11.05 11.08
CA SER A 83 -9.78 -10.25 9.84
C SER A 83 -8.62 -9.26 9.65
N VAL A 84 -7.74 -9.06 10.64
CA VAL A 84 -6.57 -8.19 10.47
C VAL A 84 -5.60 -8.80 9.47
N GLY A 85 -5.37 -8.09 8.37
CA GLY A 85 -4.53 -8.56 7.27
C GLY A 85 -5.32 -9.25 6.15
N GLU A 86 -6.62 -9.52 6.34
CA GLU A 86 -7.47 -10.13 5.32
C GLU A 86 -8.09 -9.07 4.39
N ASN A 87 -8.78 -9.54 3.34
CA ASN A 87 -9.58 -8.71 2.44
C ASN A 87 -8.76 -7.62 1.72
N LEU A 88 -7.52 -7.95 1.33
CA LEU A 88 -6.70 -7.06 0.51
C LEU A 88 -7.31 -6.96 -0.90
N HIS A 89 -7.53 -5.72 -1.35
CA HIS A 89 -7.92 -5.39 -2.70
C HIS A 89 -6.82 -4.58 -3.37
N ASP A 90 -6.67 -4.77 -4.69
CA ASP A 90 -5.85 -3.93 -5.54
C ASP A 90 -6.50 -3.86 -6.92
N HIS A 91 -6.14 -2.89 -7.75
CA HIS A 91 -6.62 -2.79 -9.11
C HIS A 91 -5.66 -3.49 -10.08
N PRO A 92 -5.91 -4.75 -10.48
CA PRO A 92 -5.03 -5.43 -11.41
C PRO A 92 -5.07 -4.74 -12.78
N LEU A 93 -3.89 -4.63 -13.39
CA LEU A 93 -3.70 -3.91 -14.64
C LEU A 93 -3.08 -4.79 -15.72
N VAL A 94 -3.43 -4.48 -16.98
CA VAL A 94 -2.85 -5.06 -18.19
C VAL A 94 -2.44 -3.91 -19.10
N ALA A 95 -1.16 -3.87 -19.46
CA ALA A 95 -0.60 -2.84 -20.34
C ALA A 95 -0.50 -3.36 -21.78
N VAL A 96 -0.91 -2.53 -22.75
CA VAL A 96 -0.78 -2.79 -24.18
C VAL A 96 0.01 -1.64 -24.81
N GLY A 97 1.21 -1.96 -25.30
CA GLY A 97 2.08 -1.00 -25.98
C GLY A 97 1.81 -0.95 -27.49
N TYR A 98 1.80 0.25 -28.04
CA TYR A 98 1.65 0.52 -29.47
C TYR A 98 2.86 1.30 -29.97
N LYS A 99 3.57 0.73 -30.94
CA LYS A 99 4.62 1.47 -31.65
C LYS A 99 3.98 2.59 -32.47
N SER A 100 4.53 3.80 -32.36
CA SER A 100 4.07 4.92 -33.16
C SER A 100 4.57 4.81 -34.60
N THR A 101 3.72 5.18 -35.55
CA THR A 101 4.08 5.31 -36.98
C THR A 101 4.83 6.60 -37.28
N GLN A 102 4.90 7.51 -36.30
CA GLN A 102 5.54 8.82 -36.39
C GLN A 102 6.31 9.15 -35.12
N ALA A 103 7.23 10.10 -35.18
CA ALA A 103 7.89 10.60 -33.98
C ALA A 103 6.84 11.28 -33.07
N LEU A 104 6.78 10.86 -31.80
CA LEU A 104 6.01 11.55 -30.77
C LEU A 104 6.86 12.69 -30.16
N PRO A 105 6.24 13.79 -29.72
CA PRO A 105 6.94 14.83 -28.97
C PRO A 105 7.63 14.26 -27.74
N ALA A 106 8.73 14.89 -27.34
CA ALA A 106 9.39 14.57 -26.08
C ALA A 106 8.42 14.84 -24.91
N ILE A 107 8.38 13.91 -23.95
CA ILE A 107 7.58 14.07 -22.74
C ILE A 107 8.16 15.24 -21.93
N ALA A 108 7.28 16.14 -21.48
CA ALA A 108 7.70 17.26 -20.65
C ALA A 108 8.36 16.77 -19.35
N PRO A 109 9.47 17.36 -18.88
CA PRO A 109 10.12 16.97 -17.63
C PRO A 109 9.21 17.06 -16.39
N THR A 110 8.13 17.84 -16.49
CA THR A 110 7.11 18.00 -15.44
C THR A 110 5.96 16.99 -15.54
N SER A 111 5.94 16.15 -16.56
CA SER A 111 4.90 15.13 -16.75
C SER A 111 5.08 13.97 -15.77
N ASN A 112 3.97 13.42 -15.32
CA ASN A 112 3.90 12.17 -14.56
C ASN A 112 3.72 10.94 -15.47
N ILE A 113 3.88 11.08 -16.79
CA ILE A 113 3.85 10.03 -17.82
C ILE A 113 2.45 9.43 -18.11
N VAL A 114 1.54 9.42 -17.15
CA VAL A 114 0.15 8.96 -17.33
C VAL A 114 -0.77 10.17 -17.41
N GLU A 115 -1.12 10.57 -18.64
CA GLU A 115 -1.65 11.91 -18.93
C GLU A 115 -3.15 11.95 -19.24
N ALA A 116 -3.76 10.81 -19.54
CA ALA A 116 -5.20 10.72 -19.76
C ALA A 116 -5.80 9.45 -19.15
N GLY A 117 -7.06 9.56 -18.75
CA GLY A 117 -7.84 8.46 -18.18
C GLY A 117 -9.21 8.36 -18.84
N LEU A 118 -9.72 7.15 -18.99
CA LEU A 118 -11.04 6.85 -19.53
C LEU A 118 -11.73 5.81 -18.64
N PHE A 119 -12.95 6.08 -18.22
CA PHE A 119 -13.76 5.13 -17.45
C PHE A 119 -14.86 4.54 -18.33
N LEU A 120 -15.00 3.21 -18.31
CA LEU A 120 -15.97 2.49 -19.12
C LEU A 120 -16.67 1.40 -18.31
N HIS A 121 -17.80 0.95 -18.82
CA HIS A 121 -18.45 -0.29 -18.41
C HIS A 121 -18.07 -1.41 -19.36
N SER A 122 -17.67 -2.56 -18.83
CA SER A 122 -17.41 -3.79 -19.59
C SER A 122 -18.67 -4.39 -20.22
N GLY A 123 -19.86 -3.92 -19.78
CA GLY A 123 -21.16 -4.49 -20.13
C GLY A 123 -21.52 -5.75 -19.34
N LYS A 124 -20.69 -6.17 -18.38
CA LYS A 124 -20.95 -7.32 -17.48
C LYS A 124 -21.68 -6.94 -16.20
N SER A 125 -21.72 -5.66 -15.85
CA SER A 125 -22.39 -5.11 -14.67
C SER A 125 -23.44 -4.08 -15.07
N ASN A 126 -24.54 -4.05 -14.33
CA ASN A 126 -25.61 -3.04 -14.43
C ASN A 126 -25.44 -1.92 -13.39
N GLU A 127 -24.32 -1.88 -12.66
CA GLU A 127 -24.05 -0.81 -11.72
C GLU A 127 -23.81 0.53 -12.42
N VAL A 128 -24.10 1.63 -11.71
CA VAL A 128 -23.89 2.99 -12.21
C VAL A 128 -22.39 3.33 -12.31
N ALA A 129 -21.57 2.72 -11.44
CA ALA A 129 -20.15 2.99 -11.38
C ALA A 129 -19.36 2.07 -12.33
N PRO A 130 -18.38 2.62 -13.08
CA PRO A 130 -17.58 1.88 -14.06
C PRO A 130 -16.81 0.73 -13.40
N ASP A 131 -16.56 -0.32 -14.16
CA ASP A 131 -15.75 -1.47 -13.76
C ASP A 131 -14.38 -1.50 -14.46
N LEU A 132 -14.16 -0.64 -15.46
CA LEU A 132 -12.89 -0.50 -16.17
C LEU A 132 -12.38 0.95 -16.16
N GLN A 133 -11.09 1.10 -15.90
CA GLN A 133 -10.34 2.32 -16.14
C GLN A 133 -9.25 2.05 -17.16
N PHE A 134 -9.14 2.92 -18.16
CA PHE A 134 -8.01 2.96 -19.07
C PHE A 134 -7.14 4.15 -18.73
N LEU A 135 -5.83 3.93 -18.71
CA LEU A 135 -4.82 4.95 -18.52
C LEU A 135 -3.96 5.03 -19.78
N PHE A 136 -3.74 6.23 -20.27
CA PHE A 136 -2.91 6.47 -21.45
C PHE A 136 -1.58 7.10 -21.05
N SER A 137 -0.51 6.55 -21.62
CA SER A 137 0.83 7.10 -21.52
C SER A 137 1.42 7.31 -22.91
N PRO A 138 1.98 8.50 -23.24
CA PRO A 138 2.67 8.76 -24.50
C PRO A 138 4.10 8.17 -24.53
N ALA A 139 4.32 7.06 -23.81
CA ALA A 139 5.54 6.27 -23.83
C ALA A 139 5.22 4.77 -23.87
N LEU A 140 6.15 3.98 -24.40
CA LEU A 140 6.14 2.52 -24.23
C LEU A 140 6.62 2.16 -22.82
N LEU A 141 5.69 1.73 -21.98
CA LEU A 141 5.94 1.23 -20.64
C LEU A 141 6.19 -0.28 -20.74
N SER A 142 7.39 -0.66 -21.14
CA SER A 142 7.80 -2.06 -21.17
C SER A 142 9.15 -2.24 -20.48
N PRO A 143 9.28 -3.19 -19.55
CA PRO A 143 10.57 -3.50 -18.91
C PRO A 143 11.57 -4.15 -19.88
N THR A 144 11.13 -4.60 -21.06
CA THR A 144 11.96 -5.31 -22.04
C THR A 144 12.29 -4.50 -23.29
N LEU A 145 11.67 -3.34 -23.50
CA LEU A 145 11.93 -2.49 -24.67
C LEU A 145 12.93 -1.39 -24.31
N THR A 146 13.91 -1.16 -25.20
CA THR A 146 14.85 -0.06 -25.07
C THR A 146 14.17 1.28 -25.37
N HIS A 147 14.68 2.37 -24.77
CA HIS A 147 14.15 3.74 -24.88
C HIS A 147 14.13 4.34 -26.30
N GLU A 148 14.58 3.62 -27.32
CA GLU A 148 14.71 4.12 -28.69
C GLU A 148 13.43 3.97 -29.53
N VAL A 149 12.42 3.24 -29.04
CA VAL A 149 11.17 3.02 -29.77
C VAL A 149 10.11 4.04 -29.32
N SER A 150 9.75 4.96 -30.21
CA SER A 150 8.63 5.87 -29.99
C SER A 150 7.29 5.11 -30.04
N GLY A 151 6.44 5.35 -29.05
CA GLY A 151 5.14 4.69 -28.94
C GLY A 151 4.37 5.12 -27.71
N ALA A 152 3.20 4.54 -27.51
CA ALA A 152 2.29 4.83 -26.41
C ALA A 152 1.81 3.54 -25.75
N THR A 153 1.40 3.63 -24.49
CA THR A 153 0.85 2.51 -23.73
C THR A 153 -0.56 2.83 -23.30
N LEU A 154 -1.47 1.90 -23.56
CA LEU A 154 -2.80 1.88 -22.99
C LEU A 154 -2.83 0.82 -21.89
N VAL A 155 -3.12 1.23 -20.66
CA VAL A 155 -3.24 0.33 -19.51
C VAL A 155 -4.71 0.15 -19.19
N ALA A 156 -5.23 -1.06 -19.32
CA ALA A 156 -6.54 -1.44 -18.83
C ALA A 156 -6.43 -1.86 -17.36
N CYS A 157 -7.33 -1.37 -16.53
CA CYS A 157 -7.32 -1.54 -15.08
C CYS A 157 -8.72 -1.96 -14.63
N LEU A 158 -8.81 -3.05 -13.86
CA LEU A 158 -10.06 -3.50 -13.27
C LEU A 158 -10.31 -2.72 -11.97
N ILE A 159 -11.43 -2.00 -11.90
CA ILE A 159 -11.75 -1.14 -10.74
C ILE A 159 -12.40 -1.96 -9.62
N LYS A 160 -13.13 -3.01 -9.97
CA LYS A 160 -13.86 -3.86 -9.03
C LYS A 160 -13.39 -5.30 -9.13
N PRO A 161 -12.18 -5.60 -8.61
CA PRO A 161 -11.71 -6.97 -8.50
C PRO A 161 -12.63 -7.78 -7.58
N GLN A 162 -12.86 -9.03 -7.92
CA GLN A 162 -13.46 -10.01 -7.01
C GLN A 162 -12.40 -10.78 -6.22
N SER A 163 -11.13 -10.67 -6.59
CA SER A 163 -10.02 -11.28 -5.87
C SER A 163 -9.82 -10.62 -4.52
N HIS A 164 -9.62 -11.43 -3.48
CA HIS A 164 -9.27 -10.98 -2.13
C HIS A 164 -7.95 -11.60 -1.73
N GLY A 165 -7.00 -10.74 -1.35
CA GLY A 165 -5.70 -11.14 -0.86
C GLY A 165 -5.57 -11.07 0.66
N THR A 166 -4.35 -11.37 1.12
CA THR A 166 -3.96 -11.28 2.54
C THR A 166 -2.60 -10.62 2.72
N VAL A 167 -2.38 -10.07 3.91
CA VAL A 167 -1.13 -9.52 4.41
C VAL A 167 -0.86 -10.16 5.77
N THR A 168 0.20 -10.97 5.87
CA THR A 168 0.54 -11.71 7.10
C THR A 168 1.98 -11.44 7.54
N LEU A 169 2.29 -11.79 8.80
CA LEU A 169 3.65 -11.70 9.30
C LEU A 169 4.55 -12.75 8.68
N ARG A 170 5.73 -12.33 8.20
CA ARG A 170 6.83 -13.22 7.86
C ARG A 170 7.53 -13.77 9.10
N SER A 171 7.73 -12.90 10.09
CA SER A 171 8.42 -13.18 11.35
C SER A 171 8.00 -12.16 12.41
N THR A 172 8.60 -12.25 13.59
CA THR A 172 8.47 -11.25 14.66
C THR A 172 9.44 -10.08 14.53
N ASN A 173 10.37 -10.10 13.56
CA ASN A 173 11.28 -8.99 13.33
C ASN A 173 10.54 -7.87 12.57
N PRO A 174 10.38 -6.66 13.16
CA PRO A 174 9.66 -5.57 12.53
C PRO A 174 10.32 -5.07 11.23
N LEU A 175 11.62 -5.38 11.02
CA LEU A 175 12.34 -5.03 9.79
C LEU A 175 12.04 -5.97 8.62
N ASP A 176 11.49 -7.15 8.88
CA ASP A 176 11.16 -8.10 7.82
C ASP A 176 9.91 -7.63 7.07
N PRO A 177 9.86 -7.71 5.73
CA PRO A 177 8.67 -7.34 4.98
C PRO A 177 7.52 -8.29 5.28
N ALA A 178 6.30 -7.76 5.26
CA ALA A 178 5.10 -8.59 5.33
C ALA A 178 5.07 -9.62 4.18
N VAL A 179 4.36 -10.72 4.40
CA VAL A 179 3.97 -11.62 3.32
C VAL A 179 2.70 -11.06 2.71
N VAL A 180 2.75 -10.71 1.42
CA VAL A 180 1.61 -10.17 0.69
C VAL A 180 1.19 -11.19 -0.36
N GLN A 181 -0.06 -11.60 -0.31
CA GLN A 181 -0.64 -12.54 -1.27
C GLN A 181 -1.91 -11.93 -1.84
N ALA A 182 -1.80 -11.29 -3.02
CA ALA A 182 -2.92 -10.57 -3.62
C ALA A 182 -4.02 -11.49 -4.20
N ASN A 183 -3.71 -12.78 -4.43
CA ASN A 183 -4.62 -13.74 -5.07
C ASN A 183 -5.19 -13.24 -6.40
N TYR A 184 -4.35 -12.65 -7.25
CA TYR A 184 -4.76 -12.24 -8.58
C TYR A 184 -5.20 -13.46 -9.41
N LEU A 185 -6.30 -13.27 -10.15
CA LEU A 185 -6.90 -14.18 -11.13
C LEU A 185 -7.48 -15.48 -10.54
#